data_AF-A0A7X8QES5-F1
#
_entry.id   AF-A0A7X8QES5-F1
#
_cell.length_a   1.000
_cell.length_b   1.000
_cell.length_c   1.000
_cell.angle_alpha   90.00
_cell.angle_beta   90.00
_cell.angle_gamma   90.00
#
_symmetry.space_group_name_H-M   'P 1'
#
loop_
_entity.id
_entity.type
_entity.pdbx_description
1 polymer ?
#
loop_
_entity_poly.entity_id
_entity_poly.type
_entity_poly.pdbx_seq_one_letter_code
_entity_poly.pdbx_strand_id
1 'polypeptide(L)'
;MPFYIALYKAFKLLDYIDKNIAFSELSVSALKNIKYCAITISTLYVVILPFVTIIADKDDAPGLIIMGLVPIFASMVIAVFAAVLQKLLKNAIEIKSENDLTI
;
A
#
# COMPACT_ATOMS: atom_id res chain seq x y z
N MET A 1 2.99 -11.84 6.65
CA MET A 1 2.50 -12.22 5.31
C MET A 1 2.22 -11.01 4.40
N PRO A 2 1.46 -9.96 4.81
CA PRO A 2 1.10 -8.85 3.91
C PRO A 2 2.29 -8.07 3.36
N PHE A 3 3.35 -7.91 4.17
CA PHE A 3 4.60 -7.26 3.77
C PHE A 3 5.25 -7.93 2.56
N TYR A 4 5.42 -9.26 2.59
CA TYR A 4 6.03 -10.00 1.49
C TYR A 4 5.18 -9.96 0.21
N ILE A 5 3.85 -9.96 0.34
CA ILE A 5 2.94 -9.80 -0.80
C ILE A 5 3.10 -8.41 -1.41
N ALA A 6 3.11 -7.36 -0.59
CA ALA A 6 3.32 -5.99 -1.06
C ALA A 6 4.67 -5.85 -1.78
N LEU A 7 5.73 -6.42 -1.21
CA LEU A 7 7.07 -6.40 -1.80
C LEU A 7 7.10 -7.10 -3.16
N TYR A 8 6.54 -8.31 -3.26
CA TYR A 8 6.45 -9.04 -4.52
C TYR A 8 5.64 -8.27 -5.57
N LYS A 9 4.52 -7.66 -5.19
CA LYS A 9 3.70 -6.85 -6.10
C LYS A 9 4.42 -5.57 -6.53
N ALA A 10 5.23 -4.96 -5.67
CA ALA A 10 6.07 -3.81 -6.01
C ALA A 10 7.16 -4.19 -7.02
N PHE A 11 7.85 -5.32 -6.82
CA PHE A 11 8.80 -5.85 -7.81
C PHE A 11 8.11 -6.14 -9.15
N LYS A 12 6.91 -6.74 -9.12
CA LYS A 12 6.15 -7.00 -10.35
C LYS A 12 5.73 -5.71 -11.07
N LEU A 13 5.39 -4.67 -10.32
CA LEU A 13 5.08 -3.35 -10.88
C LEU A 13 6.31 -2.75 -11.56
N LEU A 14 7.50 -2.91 -10.98
CA LEU A 14 8.76 -2.47 -11.61
C LEU A 14 9.03 -3.23 -12.92
N ASP A 15 8.84 -4.55 -12.94
CA ASP A 15 8.96 -5.37 -14.16
C ASP A 15 7.97 -4.91 -15.26
N TYR A 16 6.75 -4.50 -14.90
CA TYR A 16 5.80 -3.95 -15.86
C TYR A 16 6.23 -2.60 -16.43
N ILE A 17 6.91 -1.77 -15.62
CA ILE A 17 7.49 -0.50 -16.05
C ILE A 17 8.63 -0.78 -17.04
N ASP A 18 9.55 -1.69 -16.68
CA ASP A 18 10.69 -2.06 -17.53
C ASP A 18 10.23 -2.65 -18.88
N LYS A 19 9.12 -3.38 -18.89
CA LYS A 19 8.51 -3.96 -20.11
C LYS A 19 7.62 -2.99 -20.89
N ASN A 20 7.57 -1.70 -20.52
CA ASN A 20 6.70 -0.68 -21.14
C ASN A 20 5.20 -1.02 -21.13
N ILE A 21 4.75 -1.87 -20.20
CA ILE A 21 3.33 -2.24 -20.00
C ILE A 21 2.77 -1.67 -18.68
N ALA A 22 3.37 -0.59 -18.19
CA ALA A 22 2.95 0.11 -16.97
C ALA A 22 1.47 0.53 -17.03
N PHE A 23 0.99 1.01 -18.18
CA PHE A 23 -0.41 1.37 -18.42
C PHE A 23 -1.25 0.15 -18.79
N SER A 24 -1.38 -0.79 -17.86
CA SER A 24 -2.20 -1.99 -18.01
C SER A 24 -2.99 -2.30 -16.74
N GLU A 25 -4.08 -3.05 -16.90
CA GLU A 25 -4.87 -3.58 -15.77
C GLU A 25 -4.01 -4.40 -14.79
N LEU A 26 -2.91 -4.99 -15.26
CA LEU A 26 -1.96 -5.71 -14.42
C LEU A 26 -1.27 -4.80 -13.40
N SER A 27 -0.85 -3.60 -13.81
CA SER A 27 -0.26 -2.59 -12.92
C SER A 27 -1.27 -2.03 -11.94
N VAL A 28 -2.51 -1.77 -12.39
CA VAL A 28 -3.62 -1.35 -11.51
C VAL A 28 -3.90 -2.43 -10.46
N SER A 29 -3.91 -3.69 -10.86
CA SER A 29 -4.07 -4.83 -9.94
C SER A 29 -2.90 -4.97 -8.96
N ALA A 30 -1.65 -4.72 -9.40
CA ALA A 30 -0.49 -4.70 -8.51
C ALA A 30 -0.62 -3.60 -7.44
N LEU A 31 -0.95 -2.37 -7.83
CA LEU A 31 -1.18 -1.25 -6.90
C LEU A 31 -2.36 -1.51 -5.95
N LYS A 32 -3.45 -2.09 -6.46
CA LYS A 32 -4.59 -2.52 -5.63
C LYS A 32 -4.14 -3.47 -4.52
N ASN A 33 -3.33 -4.48 -4.86
CA ASN A 33 -2.79 -5.43 -3.88
C ASN A 33 -1.85 -4.76 -2.85
N ILE A 34 -0.97 -3.86 -3.30
CA ILE A 34 -0.08 -3.10 -2.40
C ILE A 34 -0.91 -2.27 -1.41
N LYS A 35 -1.93 -1.55 -1.90
CA LYS A 35 -2.85 -0.79 -1.06
C LYS A 35 -3.55 -1.65 -0.02
N TYR A 36 -4.11 -2.80 -0.42
CA TYR A 36 -4.77 -3.70 0.54
C TYR A 36 -3.79 -4.23 1.59
N CYS A 37 -2.58 -4.63 1.19
CA CYS A 37 -1.56 -5.07 2.14
C CYS A 37 -1.20 -3.99 3.15
N ALA A 38 -1.03 -2.74 2.69
CA ALA A 38 -0.73 -1.60 3.54
C ALA A 38 -1.88 -1.30 4.51
N ILE A 39 -3.13 -1.35 4.05
CA ILE A 39 -4.31 -1.21 4.93
C ILE A 39 -4.34 -2.34 5.96
N THR A 40 -4.14 -3.59 5.57
CA THR A 40 -4.11 -4.72 6.49
C THR A 40 -3.05 -4.56 7.57
N ILE A 41 -1.84 -4.14 7.21
CA ILE A 41 -0.76 -3.88 8.19
C ILE A 41 -1.17 -2.75 9.13
N SER A 42 -1.67 -1.63 8.59
CA SER A 42 -2.12 -0.50 9.39
C SER A 42 -3.21 -0.90 10.38
N THR A 43 -4.25 -1.62 9.94
CA THR A 43 -5.34 -2.08 10.80
C THR A 43 -4.84 -3.05 11.87
N LEU A 44 -3.95 -3.97 11.52
CA LEU A 44 -3.37 -4.92 12.47
C LEU A 44 -2.62 -4.19 13.59
N TYR A 45 -1.77 -3.22 13.24
CA TYR A 45 -1.04 -2.45 14.25
C TYR A 45 -1.96 -1.56 15.09
N VAL A 46 -3.02 -0.97 14.52
CA VAL A 46 -4.03 -0.22 15.29
C VAL A 46 -4.73 -1.12 16.31
N VAL A 47 -5.03 -2.37 15.96
CA VAL A 47 -5.64 -3.35 16.88
C VAL A 47 -4.66 -3.82 17.96
N ILE A 48 -3.36 -3.92 17.65
CA ILE A 48 -2.32 -4.32 18.61
C ILE A 48 -1.96 -3.19 19.58
N LEU A 49 -1.99 -1.93 19.12
CA LEU A 49 -1.64 -0.75 19.91
C LEU A 49 -2.28 -0.72 21.32
N PRO A 50 -3.60 -0.93 21.52
CA PRO A 50 -4.21 -0.90 22.86
C PRO A 50 -3.68 -1.98 23.80
N PHE A 51 -3.23 -3.13 23.29
CA PHE A 51 -2.59 -4.15 24.13
C PHE A 51 -1.20 -3.70 24.55
N VAL A 52 -0.46 -3.03 23.65
CA VAL A 52 0.85 -2.45 23.93
C VAL A 52 0.75 -1.31 24.95
N THR A 53 -0.28 -0.46 24.88
CA THR A 53 -0.46 0.64 25.85
C THR A 53 -0.67 0.12 27.26
N ILE A 54 -1.46 -0.95 27.45
CA ILE A 54 -1.67 -1.57 28.77
C ILE A 54 -0.36 -2.10 29.37
N ILE A 55 0.52 -2.67 28.54
CA ILE A 55 1.82 -3.20 28.98
C ILE A 55 2.79 -2.04 29.25
N ALA A 56 2.80 -1.02 28.39
CA ALA A 56 3.65 0.16 28.53
C ALA A 56 3.37 0.94 29.82
N ASP A 57 2.10 1.06 30.20
CA ASP A 57 1.69 1.67 31.48
C ASP A 57 2.16 0.83 32.68
N LYS A 58 2.23 -0.50 32.53
CA LYS A 58 2.67 -1.42 33.59
C LYS A 58 4.19 -1.40 33.80
N ASP A 59 4.95 -1.26 32.72
CA ASP A 59 6.42 -1.27 32.73
C ASP A 59 7.03 0.16 32.78
N ASP A 60 6.21 1.19 33.01
CA ASP A 60 6.60 2.62 33.09
C ASP A 60 7.40 3.09 31.85
N ALA A 61 7.03 2.57 30.68
CA ALA A 61 7.76 2.71 29.42
C ALA A 61 6.90 3.34 28.31
N PRO A 62 6.51 4.63 28.44
CA PRO A 62 5.60 5.30 27.52
C PRO A 62 6.12 5.43 26.08
N GLY A 63 7.44 5.33 25.87
CA GLY A 63 8.08 5.38 24.55
C GLY A 63 7.66 4.25 23.60
N LEU A 64 7.20 3.10 24.13
CA LEU A 64 6.69 1.98 23.34
C LEU A 64 5.47 2.34 22.48
N ILE A 65 4.65 3.28 22.96
CA ILE A 65 3.45 3.75 22.24
C ILE A 65 3.86 4.45 20.95
N ILE A 66 4.86 5.34 21.03
CA ILE A 66 5.38 6.09 19.88
C ILE A 66 5.99 5.13 18.86
N MET A 67 6.71 4.10 19.32
CA MET A 67 7.27 3.07 18.44
C MET A 67 6.18 2.30 17.68
N GLY A 68 5.03 2.05 18.32
CA GLY A 68 3.87 1.41 17.70
C GLY A 68 3.15 2.27 16.65
N LEU A 69 3.26 3.60 16.71
CA LEU A 69 2.64 4.51 15.75
C LEU A 69 3.41 4.60 14.42
N VAL A 70 4.72 4.40 14.43
CA VAL A 70 5.59 4.44 13.23
C VAL A 70 5.10 3.50 12.11
N PRO A 71 4.89 2.18 12.35
CA PRO A 71 4.44 1.26 11.30
C PRO A 71 3.02 1.57 10.82
N ILE A 72 2.15 2.12 11.67
CA ILE A 72 0.79 2.55 11.29
C ILE A 72 0.90 3.71 10.28
N PHE A 73 1.66 4.75 10.64
CA PHE A 73 1.83 5.92 9.79
C PHE A 73 2.50 5.58 8.46
N ALA A 74 3.58 4.79 8.49
CA ALA A 74 4.27 4.34 7.28
C ALA A 74 3.32 3.56 6.34
N SER A 75 2.52 2.65 6.90
CA SER A 75 1.55 1.86 6.12
C SER A 75 0.43 2.73 5.56
N MET A 76 -0.03 3.72 6.31
CA MET A 76 -1.04 4.67 5.86
C MET A 76 -0.53 5.50 4.67
N VAL A 77 0.70 6.03 4.76
CA VAL A 77 1.33 6.76 3.65
C VAL A 77 1.40 5.88 2.40
N ILE A 78 1.89 4.65 2.51
CA ILE A 78 1.95 3.70 1.38
C ILE A 78 0.56 3.44 0.80
N ALA A 79 -0.47 3.25 1.64
CA ALA A 79 -1.84 3.00 1.18
C ALA A 79 -2.40 4.19 0.39
N VAL A 80 -2.18 5.42 0.88
CA VAL A 80 -2.61 6.65 0.20
C VAL A 80 -1.90 6.81 -1.14
N PHE A 81 -0.58 6.68 -1.18
CA PHE A 81 0.18 6.77 -2.42
C PHE A 81 -0.25 5.69 -3.43
N ALA A 82 -0.40 4.44 -2.99
CA ALA A 82 -0.87 3.36 -3.85
C ALA A 82 -2.27 3.62 -4.39
N ALA A 83 -3.17 4.19 -3.58
CA ALA A 83 -4.52 4.56 -4.01
C ALA A 83 -4.52 5.68 -5.06
N VAL A 84 -3.69 6.70 -4.87
CA VAL A 84 -3.53 7.81 -5.82
C VAL A 84 -2.98 7.28 -7.14
N LEU A 85 -1.87 6.53 -7.11
CA LEU A 85 -1.28 5.93 -8.31
C LEU A 85 -2.26 4.97 -9.01
N GLN A 86 -3.01 4.16 -8.25
CA GLN A 86 -4.03 3.27 -8.81
C GLN A 86 -5.08 4.06 -9.60
N LYS A 87 -5.55 5.19 -9.08
CA LYS A 87 -6.54 6.05 -9.75
C LYS A 87 -5.95 6.72 -11.00
N LEU A 88 -4.74 7.27 -10.90
CA LEU A 88 -4.07 7.92 -12.03
C LEU A 88 -3.81 6.95 -13.18
N LEU A 89 -3.32 5.75 -12.88
CA LEU A 89 -3.08 4.72 -13.88
C LEU A 89 -4.37 4.24 -14.54
N LYS A 90 -5.44 4.05 -13.76
CA LYS A 90 -6.75 3.66 -14.31
C LYS A 90 -7.27 4.71 -15.30
N ASN A 91 -7.20 5.98 -14.95
CA ASN A 91 -7.61 7.07 -15.84
C ASN A 91 -6.74 7.11 -17.10
N ALA A 92 -5.43 6.92 -16.98
CA ALA A 92 -4.53 6.89 -18.14
C ALA A 92 -4.80 5.70 -19.08
N ILE A 93 -5.17 4.54 -18.54
CA ILE A 93 -5.58 3.38 -19.34
C ILE A 93 -6.87 3.67 -20.11
N GLU A 94 -7.86 4.30 -19.47
CA GLU A 94 -9.14 4.65 -20.10
C GLU A 94 -8.93 5.62 -21.27
N ILE A 95 -8.14 6.68 -21.08
CA ILE A 95 -7.79 7.63 -22.14
C ILE A 95 -7.07 6.94 -23.30
N LYS A 96 -6.11 6.05 -23.00
CA LYS A 96 -5.38 5.30 -24.04
C LYS A 96 -6.34 4.40 -24.84
N SER A 97 -7.26 3.72 -24.14
CA SER A 97 -8.25 2.84 -24.78
C SER A 97 -9.21 3.61 -25.68
N GLU A 98 -9.62 4.82 -25.29
CA GLU A 98 -10.48 5.68 -26.12
C GLU A 98 -9.75 6.15 -27.38
N ASN A 99 -8.49 6.56 -27.23
CA ASN A 99 -7.64 6.95 -28.35
C ASN A 99 -7.44 5.78 -29.35
N ASP A 100 -7.18 4.57 -28.87
CA ASP A 100 -7.00 3.38 -29.72
C ASP A 100 -8.29 2.95 -30.46
N LEU A 101 -9.47 3.37 -29.99
CA LEU A 101 -10.78 3.07 -30.61
C LEU A 101 -11.20 4.09 -31.68
N THR A 102 -10.59 5.28 -31.70
CA THR A 102 -11.03 6.40 -32.56
C THR A 102 -10.10 6.63 -33.76
N ILE A 103 -8.94 5.97 -33.79
CA ILE A 103 -7.96 6.02 -34.90
C ILE A 103 -8.13 4.79 -35.79
#